data_AF-A0A5S9QWI4-F1
#
_entry.id   AF-A0A5S9QWI4-F1
#
_cell.length_a   1.000
_cell.length_b   1.000
_cell.length_c   1.000
_cell.angle_alpha   90.00
_cell.angle_beta   90.00
_cell.angle_gamma   90.00
#
_symmetry.space_group_name_H-M   'P 1'
#
loop_
_entity.id
_entity.type
_entity.pdbx_description
1 polymer ?
#
loop_
_entity_poly.entity_id
_entity_poly.type
_entity_poly.pdbx_seq_one_letter_code
_entity_poly.pdbx_strand_id
1 'polypeptide(L)'
;MYATQAAIESRYGKDELLIIADDDLNDEIDTAKVNRALQDADDEIDSYIGKRYPLPLATVPGILTRVAVDIAIYRLSMGTHQSEEKRQRYEDAISLLAKLARGDIALSIDSHNDNQDTSPTGMEVEVDSNPRLFNRNTSSHIF
;
A
#
# COMPACT_ATOMS: atom_id res chain seq x y z
N MET A 1 7.32 -4.49 -14.76
CA MET A 1 7.78 -4.06 -13.42
C MET A 1 7.04 -2.85 -12.92
N TYR A 2 6.07 -3.15 -12.06
CA TYR A 2 5.26 -2.20 -11.32
C TYR A 2 5.88 -1.79 -9.98
N ALA A 3 6.78 -2.61 -9.44
CA ALA A 3 7.54 -2.35 -8.22
C ALA A 3 9.00 -2.79 -8.35
N THR A 4 9.82 -2.31 -7.42
CA THR A 4 11.25 -2.63 -7.30
C THR A 4 11.56 -3.09 -5.88
N GLN A 5 12.71 -3.73 -5.67
CA GLN A 5 13.19 -4.07 -4.33
C GLN A 5 13.22 -2.85 -3.40
N ALA A 6 13.67 -1.69 -3.88
CA ALA A 6 13.68 -0.46 -3.10
C ALA A 6 12.27 -0.01 -2.65
N ALA A 7 11.24 -0.28 -3.45
CA ALA A 7 9.85 0.00 -3.06
C ALA A 7 9.35 -0.95 -1.96
N ILE A 8 9.86 -2.18 -1.93
CA ILE A 8 9.62 -3.13 -0.83
C ILE A 8 10.34 -2.65 0.43
N GLU A 9 11.63 -2.36 0.34
CA GLU A 9 12.45 -1.87 1.47
C GLU A 9 11.90 -0.57 2.06
N SER A 10 11.43 0.36 1.23
CA SER A 10 10.85 1.61 1.69
C SER A 10 9.52 1.42 2.45
N ARG A 11 8.79 0.32 2.23
CA ARG A 11 7.49 0.06 2.86
C ARG A 11 7.59 -0.86 4.07
N TYR A 12 8.35 -1.94 3.95
CA TYR A 12 8.45 -2.99 4.96
C TYR A 12 9.75 -2.92 5.77
N GLY A 13 10.74 -2.14 5.30
CA GLY A 13 12.07 -2.12 5.87
C GLY A 13 12.97 -3.20 5.27
N LYS A 14 14.29 -2.95 5.34
CA LYS A 14 15.30 -3.87 4.86
C LYS A 14 15.40 -5.13 5.73
N ASP A 15 15.24 -4.98 7.05
CA ASP A 15 15.34 -6.10 7.99
C ASP A 15 14.21 -7.11 7.81
N GLU A 16 12.97 -6.65 7.61
CA GLU A 16 11.84 -7.55 7.31
C GLU A 16 12.04 -8.26 5.97
N LEU A 17 12.54 -7.54 4.95
CA LEU A 17 12.86 -8.14 3.65
C LEU A 17 13.93 -9.21 3.78
N LEU A 18 14.97 -8.98 4.59
CA LEU A 18 16.01 -9.96 4.88
C LEU A 18 15.41 -11.22 5.51
N ILE A 19 14.58 -11.08 6.55
CA ILE A 19 13.96 -12.23 7.24
C ILE A 19 13.14 -13.13 6.30
N ILE A 20 12.44 -12.55 5.33
CA ILE A 20 11.57 -13.32 4.41
C ILE A 20 12.26 -13.75 3.12
N ALA A 21 13.35 -13.07 2.72
CA ALA A 21 14.09 -13.36 1.50
C ALA A 21 15.35 -14.21 1.75
N ASP A 22 15.82 -14.31 3.00
CA ASP A 22 16.92 -15.18 3.40
C ASP A 22 16.45 -16.65 3.45
N ASP A 23 16.79 -17.41 2.40
CA ASP A 23 16.41 -18.83 2.26
C ASP A 23 17.51 -19.77 2.77
N ASP A 24 18.78 -19.37 2.62
CA ASP A 24 19.97 -20.14 2.98
C ASP A 24 20.53 -19.79 4.37
N LEU A 25 19.86 -18.91 5.11
CA LEU A 25 20.20 -18.45 6.46
C LEU A 25 21.62 -17.84 6.50
N ASN A 26 21.95 -17.09 5.45
CA ASN A 26 23.27 -16.48 5.28
C ASN A 26 23.32 -14.99 5.66
N ASP A 27 22.21 -14.43 6.17
CA ASP A 27 22.07 -13.00 6.48
C ASP A 27 22.26 -12.09 5.24
N GLU A 28 21.97 -12.59 4.03
CA GLU A 28 21.95 -11.83 2.79
C GLU A 28 20.57 -11.89 2.12
N ILE A 29 20.18 -10.80 1.46
CA ILE A 29 18.94 -10.75 0.70
C ILE A 29 19.14 -11.52 -0.60
N ASP A 30 18.43 -12.64 -0.78
CA ASP A 30 18.37 -13.32 -2.07
C ASP A 30 17.62 -12.45 -3.09
N THR A 31 18.40 -11.66 -3.81
CA THR A 31 17.90 -10.73 -4.82
C THR A 31 17.25 -11.47 -6.01
N ALA A 32 17.66 -12.72 -6.29
CA ALA A 32 17.02 -13.51 -7.35
C ALA A 32 15.62 -13.94 -6.94
N LYS A 33 15.44 -14.35 -5.68
CA LYS A 33 14.12 -14.67 -5.11
C LYS A 33 13.20 -13.45 -5.06
N VAL A 34 13.71 -12.29 -4.65
CA VAL A 34 12.96 -11.02 -4.67
C VAL A 34 12.53 -10.65 -6.08
N ASN A 35 13.44 -10.71 -7.06
CA ASN A 35 13.10 -10.42 -8.45
C ASN A 35 12.06 -11.39 -9.03
N ARG A 36 12.15 -12.68 -8.69
CA ARG A 36 11.16 -13.67 -9.11
C ARG A 36 9.78 -13.37 -8.52
N ALA A 37 9.70 -13.02 -7.23
CA ALA A 37 8.44 -12.65 -6.60
C ALA A 37 7.83 -11.38 -7.20
N LEU A 38 8.66 -10.39 -7.55
CA LEU A 38 8.24 -9.18 -8.26
C LEU A 38 7.74 -9.48 -9.68
N GLN A 39 8.44 -10.34 -10.42
CA GLN A 39 8.01 -10.73 -11.76
C GLN A 39 6.68 -11.49 -11.74
N ASP A 40 6.54 -12.43 -10.80
CA ASP A 40 5.28 -13.13 -10.60
C ASP A 40 4.12 -12.18 -10.26
N ALA A 41 4.38 -11.16 -9.42
CA ALA A 41 3.39 -10.14 -9.10
C ALA A 41 3.03 -9.27 -10.32
N ASP A 42 4.01 -8.96 -11.17
CA ASP A 42 3.76 -8.23 -12.42
C ASP A 42 2.87 -9.01 -13.37
N ASP A 43 3.18 -10.29 -13.61
CA ASP A 43 2.41 -11.17 -14.49
C ASP A 43 0.96 -11.33 -14.00
N GLU A 44 0.78 -11.37 -12.68
CA GLU A 44 -0.52 -11.44 -12.05
C GLU A 44 -1.31 -10.14 -12.26
N ILE A 45 -0.72 -8.98 -12.00
CA ILE A 45 -1.35 -7.68 -12.25
C ILE A 45 -1.73 -7.54 -13.74
N ASP A 46 -0.81 -7.86 -14.65
CA ASP A 46 -1.02 -7.81 -16.10
C ASP A 46 -2.20 -8.67 -16.54
N SER A 47 -2.35 -9.86 -15.94
CA SER A 47 -3.46 -10.75 -16.21
C SER A 47 -4.83 -10.15 -15.84
N TYR A 48 -4.90 -9.34 -14.79
CA TYR A 48 -6.14 -8.67 -14.37
C TYR A 48 -6.44 -7.43 -15.21
N ILE A 49 -5.45 -6.56 -15.43
CA ILE A 49 -5.67 -5.25 -16.04
C ILE A 49 -5.55 -5.27 -17.57
N GLY A 50 -4.82 -6.24 -18.14
CA GLY A 50 -4.49 -6.31 -19.56
C GLY A 50 -5.70 -6.50 -20.49
N LYS A 51 -6.84 -6.94 -19.96
CA LYS A 51 -8.11 -6.98 -20.72
C LYS A 51 -8.68 -5.59 -20.99
N ARG A 52 -8.40 -4.62 -20.12
CA ARG A 52 -9.07 -3.31 -20.08
C ARG A 52 -8.13 -2.16 -20.40
N TYR A 53 -6.85 -2.26 -20.04
CA TYR A 53 -5.84 -1.26 -20.30
C TYR A 53 -4.79 -1.80 -21.29
N PRO A 54 -4.36 -1.01 -22.28
CA PRO A 54 -3.29 -1.41 -23.17
C PRO A 54 -1.97 -1.50 -22.39
N LEU A 55 -1.28 -2.64 -22.54
CA LEU A 55 0.04 -2.89 -21.96
C LEU A 55 1.13 -2.68 -23.02
N PRO A 56 2.30 -2.14 -22.67
CA PRO A 56 2.69 -1.67 -21.33
C PRO A 56 2.04 -0.32 -20.96
N LEU A 57 1.74 -0.11 -19.67
CA LEU A 57 1.21 1.16 -19.17
C LEU A 57 2.23 2.30 -19.35
N ALA A 58 1.76 3.47 -19.78
CA ALA A 58 2.62 4.66 -19.95
C ALA A 58 3.10 5.25 -18.61
N THR A 59 2.24 5.22 -17.60
CA THR A 59 2.53 5.67 -16.23
C THR A 59 2.03 4.61 -15.27
N VAL A 60 2.90 4.17 -14.35
CA VAL A 60 2.52 3.26 -13.27
C VAL A 60 2.03 4.09 -12.09
N PRO A 61 0.72 4.08 -11.75
CA PRO A 61 0.23 4.77 -10.58
C PRO A 61 0.67 4.03 -9.31
N GLY A 62 0.89 4.79 -8.22
CA GLY A 62 1.41 4.27 -6.96
C GLY A 62 0.55 3.17 -6.32
N ILE A 63 -0.72 3.06 -6.69
CA ILE A 63 -1.61 1.96 -6.27
C ILE A 63 -1.17 0.62 -6.86
N LEU A 64 -0.73 0.57 -8.13
CA LEU A 64 -0.21 -0.67 -8.72
C LEU A 64 1.13 -1.06 -8.10
N THR A 65 1.99 -0.07 -7.79
CA THR A 65 3.22 -0.33 -7.04
C THR A 65 2.92 -0.89 -5.65
N ARG A 66 1.88 -0.42 -4.97
CA ARG A 66 1.47 -0.97 -3.66
C ARG A 66 1.01 -2.42 -3.80
N VAL A 67 0.09 -2.69 -4.72
CA VAL A 67 -0.44 -4.03 -5.00
C VAL A 67 0.69 -5.00 -5.37
N ALA A 68 1.63 -4.58 -6.21
CA ALA A 68 2.78 -5.40 -6.60
C ALA A 68 3.66 -5.76 -5.41
N VAL A 69 3.91 -4.81 -4.50
CA VAL A 69 4.67 -5.05 -3.26
C VAL A 69 3.92 -6.03 -2.35
N ASP A 70 2.62 -5.84 -2.14
CA ASP A 70 1.82 -6.69 -1.25
C ASP A 70 1.78 -8.15 -1.76
N ILE A 71 1.63 -8.35 -3.07
CA ILE A 71 1.69 -9.68 -3.70
C ILE A 71 3.09 -10.29 -3.59
N ALA A 72 4.14 -9.52 -3.87
CA ALA A 72 5.51 -10.00 -3.79
C ALA A 72 5.89 -10.43 -2.36
N ILE A 73 5.53 -9.66 -1.34
CA ILE A 73 5.75 -9.99 0.08
C ILE A 73 5.03 -11.28 0.46
N TYR A 74 3.77 -11.44 0.05
CA TYR A 74 3.02 -12.65 0.34
C TYR A 74 3.71 -13.89 -0.27
N ARG A 75 4.13 -13.80 -1.54
CA ARG A 75 4.86 -14.87 -2.23
C ARG A 75 6.19 -15.21 -1.55
N LEU A 76 6.96 -14.20 -1.14
CA LEU A 76 8.20 -14.40 -0.38
C LEU A 76 7.94 -15.07 0.97
N SER A 77 6.86 -14.69 1.65
CA SER A 77 6.52 -15.21 2.97
C SER A 77 5.95 -16.64 2.97
N MET A 78 5.56 -17.16 1.81
CA MET A 78 4.84 -18.44 1.68
C MET A 78 5.64 -19.64 2.19
N GLY A 79 6.97 -19.58 2.16
CA GLY A 79 7.84 -20.68 2.59
C GLY A 79 8.18 -20.71 4.08
N THR A 80 8.26 -19.56 4.75
CA THR A 80 8.93 -19.44 6.06
C THR A 80 8.18 -18.61 7.09
N HIS A 81 7.53 -17.52 6.69
CA HIS A 81 6.99 -16.49 7.60
C HIS A 81 5.57 -16.05 7.22
N GLN A 82 4.66 -17.02 7.05
CA GLN A 82 3.25 -16.72 6.79
C GLN A 82 2.61 -16.06 8.01
N SER A 83 1.94 -14.93 7.77
CA SER A 83 1.12 -14.22 8.75
C SER A 83 -0.25 -13.96 8.15
N GLU A 84 -1.29 -14.04 8.99
CA GLU A 84 -2.66 -13.70 8.60
C GLU A 84 -2.75 -12.26 8.07
N GLU A 85 -1.95 -11.33 8.59
CA GLU A 85 -1.89 -9.96 8.08
C GLU A 85 -1.40 -9.93 6.62
N LYS A 86 -0.31 -10.66 6.31
CA LYS A 86 0.26 -10.72 4.94
C LYS A 86 -0.74 -11.35 3.96
N ARG A 87 -1.45 -12.38 4.42
CA ARG A 87 -2.53 -13.01 3.66
C ARG A 87 -3.69 -12.04 3.40
N GLN A 88 -4.13 -11.32 4.43
CA GLN A 88 -5.24 -10.37 4.29
C GLN A 88 -4.87 -9.24 3.32
N ARG A 89 -3.64 -8.71 3.39
CA ARG A 89 -3.12 -7.72 2.42
C ARG A 89 -3.13 -8.26 0.98
N TYR A 90 -2.73 -9.51 0.79
CA TYR A 90 -2.80 -10.18 -0.51
C TYR A 90 -4.25 -10.30 -1.01
N GLU A 91 -5.17 -10.77 -0.17
CA GLU A 91 -6.59 -10.90 -0.53
C GLU A 91 -7.23 -9.53 -0.88
N ASP A 92 -6.87 -8.47 -0.15
CA ASP A 92 -7.28 -7.09 -0.43
C ASP A 92 -6.73 -6.60 -1.78
N ALA A 93 -5.46 -6.91 -2.08
CA ALA A 93 -4.80 -6.55 -3.33
C ALA A 93 -5.47 -7.24 -4.53
N ILE A 94 -5.75 -8.55 -4.44
CA ILE A 94 -6.48 -9.31 -5.47
C ILE A 94 -7.91 -8.77 -5.63
N SER A 95 -8.59 -8.43 -4.52
CA SER A 95 -9.92 -7.84 -4.56
C SER A 95 -9.94 -6.48 -5.28
N LEU A 96 -8.90 -5.67 -5.10
CA LEU A 96 -8.74 -4.40 -5.82
C LEU A 96 -8.47 -4.62 -7.31
N LEU A 97 -7.58 -5.55 -7.67
CA LEU A 97 -7.33 -5.92 -9.07
C LEU A 97 -8.60 -6.43 -9.76
N ALA A 98 -9.41 -7.24 -9.07
CA ALA A 98 -10.69 -7.70 -9.58
C ALA A 98 -11.66 -6.54 -9.82
N LYS A 99 -11.74 -5.56 -8.90
CA LYS A 99 -12.54 -4.33 -9.08
C LYS A 99 -12.06 -3.51 -10.29
N LEU A 100 -10.74 -3.36 -10.48
CA LEU A 100 -10.15 -2.69 -11.65
C LEU A 100 -10.49 -3.42 -12.96
N ALA A 101 -10.39 -4.75 -12.95
CA ALA A 101 -10.68 -5.60 -14.12
C ALA A 101 -12.17 -5.55 -14.51
N ARG A 102 -13.08 -5.55 -13.52
CA ARG A 102 -14.53 -5.36 -13.74
C ARG A 102 -14.87 -3.93 -14.15
N GLY A 103 -14.10 -2.98 -13.67
CA GLY A 103 -14.29 -1.56 -13.97
C GLY A 103 -15.00 -0.75 -12.93
N ASP A 104 -15.20 -1.31 -11.74
CA ASP A 104 -15.81 -0.63 -10.59
C ASP A 104 -14.94 0.54 -10.12
N ILE A 105 -13.63 0.44 -10.33
CA ILE A 105 -12.63 1.45 -9.99
C ILE A 105 -11.81 1.72 -11.27
N ALA A 106 -11.43 2.97 -11.50
CA ALA A 106 -10.51 3.35 -12.57
C ALA A 106 -9.13 3.66 -11.99
N LEU A 107 -8.07 3.39 -12.77
CA LEU A 107 -6.76 3.94 -12.45
C LEU A 107 -6.89 5.46 -12.55
N SER A 108 -6.83 6.19 -11.43
CA SER A 108 -6.73 7.64 -11.46
C SER A 108 -5.32 7.98 -11.91
N ILE A 109 -5.13 8.06 -13.23
CA ILE A 109 -3.88 8.51 -13.86
C ILE A 109 -3.73 10.03 -13.75
N ASP A 110 -4.78 10.71 -13.29
CA ASP A 110 -4.75 12.09 -12.87
C ASP A 110 -4.81 12.18 -11.35
N SER A 111 -3.87 12.96 -10.82
CA SER A 111 -3.72 13.31 -9.41
C SER A 111 -5.06 13.74 -8.81
N HIS A 112 -5.71 12.90 -8.02
CA HIS A 112 -6.63 13.34 -6.97
C HIS A 112 -6.45 12.44 -5.75
N ASN A 113 -5.81 13.04 -4.77
CA ASN A 113 -5.68 12.57 -3.41
C ASN A 113 -7.07 12.59 -2.79
N ASP A 114 -7.83 11.50 -2.87
CA ASP A 114 -9.09 11.40 -2.13
C ASP A 114 -9.40 9.98 -1.69
N ASN A 115 -9.75 9.90 -0.41
CA ASN A 115 -10.42 8.80 0.29
C ASN A 115 -9.53 7.64 0.77
N GLN A 116 -8.68 7.98 1.74
CA GLN A 116 -8.48 7.07 2.87
C GLN A 116 -9.82 6.97 3.62
N ASP A 117 -10.69 6.09 3.14
CA ASP A 117 -11.79 5.54 3.93
C ASP A 117 -11.19 4.69 5.06
N THR A 118 -10.79 5.35 6.16
CA THR A 118 -10.58 4.68 7.43
C THR A 118 -11.95 4.32 8.01
N SER A 119 -12.31 3.05 7.89
CA SER A 119 -13.46 2.45 8.60
C SER A 119 -13.36 2.62 10.13
N PRO A 120 -14.49 2.54 10.86
CA PRO A 120 -14.77 3.32 12.07
C PRO A 120 -14.23 2.65 13.34
N THR A 121 -13.56 3.41 14.20
CA THR A 121 -13.40 3.07 15.63
C THR A 121 -13.23 4.37 16.40
N GLY A 122 -14.30 4.75 17.09
CA GLY A 122 -14.36 5.97 17.88
C GLY A 122 -15.81 6.32 18.18
N MET A 123 -16.47 5.55 19.04
CA MET A 123 -17.51 6.13 19.88
C MET A 123 -16.82 7.19 20.73
N GLU A 124 -16.77 8.43 20.26
CA GLU A 124 -16.55 9.57 21.13
C GLU A 124 -17.83 10.40 21.07
N VAL A 125 -18.52 10.37 22.20
CA VAL A 125 -19.79 11.04 22.46
C VAL A 125 -19.59 12.53 22.19
N GLU A 126 -20.37 13.04 21.26
CA GLU A 126 -20.50 14.45 20.92
C GLU A 126 -20.99 15.22 22.15
N VAL A 127 -20.06 15.81 22.91
CA VAL A 127 -20.40 16.78 23.95
C VAL A 127 -20.47 18.14 23.28
N ASP A 128 -21.71 18.55 22.98
CA ASP A 128 -22.07 19.92 22.65
C ASP A 128 -21.53 20.85 23.75
N SER A 129 -20.73 21.83 23.36
CA SER A 129 -20.29 22.91 24.25
C SER A 129 -20.21 24.20 23.46
N ASN A 130 -21.39 24.76 23.21
CA ASN A 130 -21.74 26.19 23.21
C ASN A 130 -20.57 27.22 23.08
N PRO A 131 -20.51 28.04 22.01
CA PRO A 131 -19.40 28.96 21.77
C PRO A 131 -19.43 30.17 22.72
N ARG A 132 -18.46 30.24 23.65
CA ARG A 132 -18.19 31.44 24.46
C ARG A 132 -17.38 32.46 23.64
N LEU A 133 -18.09 33.45 23.13
CA LEU A 133 -17.55 34.72 22.65
C LEU A 133 -16.94 35.50 23.81
N PHE A 134 -15.62 35.54 23.93
CA PHE A 134 -14.93 36.64 24.63
C PHE A 134 -13.78 37.15 23.79
N ASN A 135 -14.05 38.32 23.20
CA ASN A 135 -13.13 39.13 22.42
C ASN A 135 -11.98 39.63 23.32
N ARG A 136 -10.76 39.58 22.79
CA ARG A 136 -9.52 40.04 23.42
C ARG A 136 -9.26 41.45 22.92
N ASN A 137 -9.31 42.47 23.79
CA ASN A 137 -8.87 43.81 23.40
C ASN A 137 -8.04 44.49 24.50
N THR A 138 -6.81 44.85 24.10
CA THR A 138 -5.94 45.98 24.51
C THR A 138 -5.40 46.02 25.95
N SER A 139 -4.07 45.89 26.17
CA SER A 139 -3.03 46.96 26.23
C SER A 139 -3.30 48.01 27.33
N SER A 140 -2.38 48.51 28.16
CA SER A 140 -0.92 48.46 28.27
C SER A 140 -0.53 48.92 29.69
N HIS A 141 0.66 48.54 30.13
CA HIS A 141 1.35 48.91 31.36
C HIS A 141 2.02 50.29 31.22
N ILE A 142 1.86 51.20 32.21
CA ILE A 142 2.62 52.44 32.58
C ILE A 142 1.64 53.37 33.34
N PHE A 143 1.86 53.94 34.53
CA PHE A 143 2.98 54.14 35.46
C PHE A 143 2.50 53.87 36.89
#